data_AF-A0A0B6YBB8-F1
#
_entry.id   AF-A0A0B6YBB8-F1
#
_cell.length_a   1.000
_cell.length_b   1.000
_cell.length_c   1.000
_cell.angle_alpha   90.00
_cell.angle_beta   90.00
_cell.angle_gamma   90.00
#
_symmetry.space_group_name_H-M   'P 1'
#
loop_
_entity.id
_entity.type
_entity.pdbx_description
1 polymer ?
#
loop_
_entity_poly.entity_id
_entity_poly.type
_entity_poly.pdbx_seq_one_letter_code
_entity_poly.pdbx_strand_id
1 'polypeptide(L)' 'PQPASSVLVSDLFPFGASAGDSSTARLDDGGSGEIKLAIMFPFFGKRHNKCYVNNNGVISFVAELQTYTPENFPLTQS' A
#
# COMPACT_ATOMS: atom_id res chain seq x y z
N PRO A 1 -29.02 -13.99 -8.28
CA PRO A 1 -27.57 -13.90 -7.97
C PRO A 1 -26.88 -15.23 -8.31
N GLN A 2 -25.97 -15.26 -9.29
CA GLN A 2 -25.08 -16.41 -9.44
C GLN A 2 -24.05 -16.38 -8.30
N PRO A 3 -23.69 -17.52 -7.69
CA PRO A 3 -22.61 -17.54 -6.72
C PRO A 3 -21.32 -17.09 -7.40
N ALA A 4 -20.57 -16.19 -6.76
CA ALA A 4 -19.23 -15.87 -7.22
C ALA A 4 -18.39 -17.17 -7.20
N SER A 5 -17.75 -17.49 -8.31
CA SER A 5 -16.79 -18.59 -8.36
C SER A 5 -15.58 -18.23 -7.51
N SER A 6 -15.17 -19.12 -6.60
CA SER A 6 -13.92 -18.93 -5.84
C SER A 6 -12.72 -19.02 -6.77
N VAL A 7 -11.72 -18.16 -6.54
CA VAL A 7 -10.39 -18.26 -7.14
C VAL A 7 -9.55 -19.22 -6.31
N LEU A 8 -8.75 -20.10 -6.94
CA LEU A 8 -7.85 -20.99 -6.20
C LEU A 8 -6.66 -20.19 -5.66
N VAL A 9 -6.14 -20.59 -4.50
CA VAL A 9 -4.94 -19.98 -3.91
C VAL A 9 -3.73 -20.07 -4.86
N SER A 10 -3.66 -21.13 -5.66
CA SER A 10 -2.62 -21.33 -6.69
C SER A 10 -2.68 -20.32 -7.83
N ASP A 11 -3.82 -19.64 -8.01
CA ASP A 11 -4.01 -18.66 -9.06
C ASP A 11 -3.62 -17.24 -8.59
N LEU A 12 -3.25 -17.08 -7.31
CA LEU A 12 -2.75 -15.83 -6.74
C LEU A 12 -1.22 -15.74 -6.85
N PHE A 13 -0.69 -14.52 -6.78
CA PHE A 13 0.74 -14.34 -6.54
C PHE A 13 1.14 -14.95 -5.19
N PRO A 14 2.36 -15.49 -5.03
CA PRO A 14 2.86 -15.94 -3.74
C PRO A 14 2.72 -14.84 -2.68
N PHE A 15 2.13 -15.18 -1.53
CA PHE A 15 1.86 -14.24 -0.44
C PHE A 15 2.20 -14.85 0.92
N GLY A 16 2.22 -14.00 1.94
CA GLY A 16 2.55 -14.34 3.32
C GLY A 16 4.04 -14.25 3.63
N ALA A 17 4.38 -14.44 4.90
CA ALA A 17 5.74 -14.24 5.40
C ALA A 17 6.79 -15.12 4.69
N SER A 18 6.41 -16.34 4.25
CA SER A 18 7.29 -17.22 3.48
C SER A 18 7.60 -16.71 2.07
N ALA A 19 6.75 -15.84 1.52
CA ALA A 19 6.95 -15.16 0.24
C ALA A 19 7.67 -13.80 0.42
N GLY A 20 7.95 -13.38 1.66
CA GLY A 20 8.62 -12.12 1.98
C GLY A 20 7.69 -10.97 2.36
N ASP A 21 6.39 -11.23 2.51
CA ASP A 21 5.45 -10.19 2.95
C ASP A 21 5.71 -9.79 4.40
N SER A 22 5.53 -8.50 4.67
CA SER A 22 5.58 -7.93 6.02
C SER A 22 4.23 -7.32 6.36
N SER A 23 3.76 -7.55 7.59
CA SER A 23 2.55 -6.88 8.10
C SER A 23 2.93 -5.60 8.82
N THR A 24 2.14 -4.56 8.62
CA THR A 24 2.21 -3.35 9.44
C THR A 24 1.79 -3.66 10.88
N ALA A 25 2.21 -2.83 11.83
CA ALA A 25 1.73 -2.94 13.20
C ALA A 25 0.21 -2.74 13.23
N ARG A 26 -0.49 -3.49 14.10
CA ARG A 26 -1.93 -3.34 14.35
C ARG A 26 -2.17 -2.12 15.25
N LEU A 27 -1.86 -0.94 14.70
CA LEU A 27 -2.10 0.36 15.30
C LEU A 27 -3.13 1.09 14.43
N ASP A 28 -4.05 1.82 15.04
CA ASP A 28 -5.09 2.55 14.30
C ASP A 28 -4.47 3.66 13.42
N ASP A 29 -3.30 4.17 13.81
CA ASP A 29 -2.49 5.19 13.13
C ASP A 29 -1.22 4.61 12.46
N GLY A 30 -1.15 3.29 12.28
CA GLY A 30 0.03 2.62 11.75
C GLY A 30 0.23 2.70 10.23
N GLY A 31 1.46 2.43 9.82
CA GLY A 31 1.84 2.22 8.43
C GLY A 31 3.06 1.32 8.32
N SER A 32 3.56 1.16 7.11
CA SER A 32 4.73 0.34 6.82
C SER A 32 6.06 0.98 7.22
N GLY A 33 6.08 2.28 7.52
CA GLY A 33 7.29 3.07 7.36
C GLY A 33 7.79 3.08 5.91
N GLU A 34 9.05 3.45 5.71
CA GLU A 34 9.66 3.55 4.37
C GLU A 34 9.93 2.16 3.76
N ILE A 35 9.31 1.88 2.62
CA ILE A 35 9.59 0.72 1.79
C ILE A 35 10.47 1.15 0.62
N LYS A 36 11.65 0.54 0.48
CA LYS A 36 12.52 0.76 -0.68
C LYS A 36 12.01 -0.05 -1.87
N LEU A 37 11.88 0.61 -3.02
CA LEU A 37 11.46 -0.03 -4.26
C LEU A 37 12.67 -0.63 -4.99
N ALA A 38 12.50 -1.83 -5.54
CA ALA A 38 13.54 -2.51 -6.30
C ALA A 38 13.94 -1.76 -7.58
N ILE A 39 13.01 -0.96 -8.13
CA ILE A 39 13.22 -0.13 -9.31
C ILE A 39 12.65 1.28 -9.06
N MET A 40 13.15 2.25 -9.83
CA MET A 40 12.58 3.60 -9.85
C MET A 40 11.16 3.58 -10.41
N PHE A 41 10.17 3.91 -9.59
CA PHE A 41 8.77 3.91 -9.98
C PHE A 41 8.33 5.31 -10.48
N PRO A 42 7.83 5.43 -11.73
CA PRO A 42 7.34 6.70 -12.27
C PRO A 42 5.92 7.01 -11.77
N PHE A 43 5.74 8.14 -11.11
CA PHE A 43 4.44 8.60 -10.61
C PHE A 43 4.36 10.13 -10.68
N PHE A 44 3.26 10.67 -11.24
CA PHE A 44 3.05 12.12 -11.46
C PHE A 44 4.28 12.88 -12.00
N GLY A 45 4.95 12.31 -13.01
CA GLY A 45 6.11 12.95 -13.67
C GLY A 45 7.41 12.94 -12.88
N LYS A 46 7.46 12.29 -11.71
CA LYS A 46 8.67 12.09 -10.91
C LYS A 46 8.98 10.61 -10.77
N ARG A 47 10.26 10.29 -10.53
CA ARG A 47 10.72 8.93 -10.23
C ARG A 47 10.96 8.81 -8.73
N HIS A 48 10.41 7.76 -8.13
CA HIS A 48 10.51 7.49 -6.70
C HIS A 48 11.22 6.16 -6.48
N ASN A 49 12.13 6.13 -5.50
CA ASN A 49 12.85 4.91 -5.08
C ASN A 49 12.28 4.31 -3.80
N LYS A 50 11.18 4.87 -3.30
CA LYS A 50 10.55 4.48 -2.05
C LYS A 50 9.05 4.77 -2.07
N CYS A 51 8.32 4.06 -1.22
CA CYS A 51 6.92 4.34 -0.93
C CYS A 51 6.61 4.06 0.55
N TYR A 52 5.39 4.43 0.95
CA TYR A 52 4.82 4.22 2.27
C TYR A 52 3.40 3.70 2.07
N VAL A 53 2.98 2.72 2.87
CA VAL A 53 1.62 2.17 2.86
C VAL A 53 1.02 2.39 4.24
N ASN A 54 -0.12 3.07 4.31
CA ASN A 54 -0.85 3.17 5.58
C ASN A 54 -1.82 1.99 5.76
N ASN A 55 -2.31 1.79 6.99
CA ASN A 55 -3.22 0.69 7.32
C ASN A 55 -4.56 0.72 6.58
N ASN A 56 -4.92 1.85 5.96
CA ASN A 56 -6.11 2.01 5.13
C ASN A 56 -5.86 1.74 3.63
N GLY A 57 -4.64 1.33 3.25
CA GLY A 57 -4.28 0.98 1.87
C GLY A 57 -3.85 2.16 0.98
N VAL A 58 -3.67 3.36 1.54
CA VAL A 58 -3.13 4.51 0.81
C VAL A 58 -1.64 4.32 0.59
N ILE A 59 -1.19 4.54 -0.65
CA ILE A 59 0.21 4.51 -1.04
C ILE A 59 0.69 5.95 -1.28
N SER A 60 1.76 6.35 -0.59
CA SER A 60 2.43 7.63 -0.77
C SER A 60 3.89 7.41 -1.21
N PHE A 61 4.43 8.34 -1.99
CA PHE A 61 5.81 8.28 -2.49
C PHE A 61 6.70 9.41 -1.96
N VAL A 62 6.19 10.21 -1.02
CA VAL A 62 6.88 11.38 -0.45
C VAL A 62 7.10 11.20 1.05
N ALA A 63 6.04 10.89 1.80
CA ALA A 63 6.06 10.70 3.24
C ALA A 63 4.95 9.76 3.72
N GLU A 64 5.04 9.29 4.96
CA GLU A 64 3.99 8.50 5.61
C GLU A 64 2.75 9.36 5.88
N LEU A 65 1.56 8.81 5.61
CA LEU A 65 0.28 9.48 5.82
C LEU A 65 -0.50 8.76 6.92
N GLN A 66 -0.60 9.42 8.08
CA GLN A 66 -1.38 8.94 9.22
C GLN A 66 -2.71 9.69 9.26
N THR A 67 -3.62 9.33 8.36
CA THR A 67 -4.89 10.04 8.20
C THR A 67 -6.05 9.25 8.82
N TYR A 68 -6.68 9.85 9.85
CA TYR A 68 -7.85 9.34 10.57
C TYR A 68 -9.19 9.69 9.88
N THR A 69 -9.25 10.82 9.17
CA THR A 69 -10.46 11.31 8.51
C THR A 69 -10.34 11.11 7.00
N PRO A 70 -11.28 10.45 6.31
CA PRO A 70 -11.24 10.35 4.86
C PRO A 70 -11.16 11.76 4.25
N GLU A 71 -10.11 12.05 3.50
CA GLU A 71 -10.03 13.28 2.74
C GLU A 71 -10.55 13.04 1.32
N ASN A 72 -11.31 14.01 0.83
CA ASN A 72 -11.83 13.97 -0.53
C ASN A 72 -10.67 14.13 -1.52
N PHE A 73 -10.59 13.23 -2.48
CA PHE A 73 -9.62 13.33 -3.56
C PHE A 73 -9.87 14.59 -4.42
N PRO A 74 -8.82 15.28 -4.93
CA PRO A 74 -7.40 15.00 -4.75
C PRO A 74 -6.84 15.49 -3.40
N LEU A 75 -5.93 14.70 -2.82
CA LEU A 75 -5.18 15.08 -1.62
C LEU A 75 -4.22 16.23 -1.97
N THR A 76 -4.69 17.46 -1.92
CA THR A 76 -3.86 18.65 -2.16
C THR A 76 -3.12 18.99 -0.87
N GLN A 77 -1.83 18.65 -0.81
CA GLN A 77 -0.93 19.22 0.19
C GLN A 77 -0.91 20.75 0.01
N SER A 78 -1.31 21.51 1.03
CA SER A 78 -1.01 22.93 1.13
C SER A 78 0.46 23.14 1.49
#